data_AF-A0A2E3EZQ9-F1
#
_entry.id   AF-A0A2E3EZQ9-F1
#
_cell.length_a   1.000
_cell.length_b   1.000
_cell.length_c   1.000
_cell.angle_alpha   90.00
_cell.angle_beta   90.00
_cell.angle_gamma   90.00
#
_symmetry.space_group_name_H-M   'P 1'
#
loop_
_entity.id
_entity.type
_entity.pdbx_description
1 polymer ?
#
loop_
_entity_poly.entity_id
_entity_poly.type
_entity_poly.pdbx_seq_one_letter_code
_entity_poly.pdbx_strand_id
1 'polypeptide(L)'
;MKAGIVGLPNVGKSTLFNCLSNAKAQSANFPFCTIEPNVGVVNVPDPRLSKLEELVKPERVVPATVDIVDIAGLVKGASKGEGLGNQFLANIRETDAILHVLRCFDNDNIVHVDNSVNPVRDKETIDIELQLKDLETVEKKLEKVKKASRTGNKEAQKEEAVLVQIKQGLEQGKSIRALEFSEDDYADYVKPLQFITDKPVMYVCNVDENSAVSGNAYVEQVREAVKDENAEVLVLAVGTEADINELDDYEERQMFLQDIGLDEPGSAKLIRAAYKLLKQQTYFTAGVKEVRAWTINIGSTAPQAAGVIHTDFEKGFIRAEVIGYEDYVKYGSEAKVKEAGKMGVEGKNYIVKDGDVMHFLFNV
;
A
#
# COMPACT_ATOMS: atom_id res chain seq x y z
N MET A 1 -1.93 -1.66 8.28
CA MET A 1 -1.41 -2.33 7.09
C MET A 1 -0.27 -1.51 6.54
N LYS A 2 0.73 -2.13 5.93
CA LYS A 2 1.99 -1.50 5.53
C LYS A 2 2.31 -1.76 4.06
N ALA A 3 2.75 -0.76 3.30
CA ALA A 3 3.30 -0.96 1.97
C ALA A 3 4.84 -0.90 2.02
N GLY A 4 5.51 -1.93 1.49
CA GLY A 4 6.97 -2.03 1.49
C GLY A 4 7.57 -1.55 0.19
N ILE A 5 8.51 -0.59 0.24
CA ILE A 5 9.26 -0.16 -0.94
C ILE A 5 10.42 -1.14 -1.17
N VAL A 6 10.46 -1.74 -2.35
CA VAL A 6 11.53 -2.65 -2.79
C VAL A 6 12.14 -2.16 -4.10
N GLY A 7 13.37 -2.58 -4.37
CA GLY A 7 14.08 -2.25 -5.59
C GLY A 7 15.55 -2.63 -5.49
N LEU A 8 16.22 -2.68 -6.63
CA LEU A 8 17.66 -2.88 -6.65
C LEU A 8 18.39 -1.65 -6.05
N PRO A 9 19.67 -1.78 -5.67
CA PRO A 9 20.50 -0.63 -5.30
C PRO A 9 20.48 0.46 -6.37
N ASN A 10 20.52 1.72 -5.94
CA ASN A 10 20.63 2.91 -6.81
C ASN A 10 19.45 3.18 -7.77
N VAL A 11 18.26 2.63 -7.50
CA VAL A 11 17.04 2.91 -8.30
C VAL A 11 16.24 4.14 -7.81
N GLY A 12 16.67 4.81 -6.74
CA GLY A 12 15.98 5.96 -6.14
C GLY A 12 15.08 5.65 -4.95
N LYS A 13 15.14 4.43 -4.42
CA LYS A 13 14.29 3.95 -3.31
C LYS A 13 14.34 4.83 -2.04
N SER A 14 15.55 5.14 -1.55
CA SER A 14 15.70 5.94 -0.32
C SER A 14 15.33 7.41 -0.54
N THR A 15 15.60 7.96 -1.73
CA THR A 15 15.11 9.29 -2.12
C THR A 15 13.59 9.33 -2.10
N LEU A 16 12.93 8.33 -2.70
CA LEU A 16 11.47 8.22 -2.68
C LEU A 16 10.92 8.13 -1.26
N PHE A 17 11.50 7.28 -0.41
CA PHE A 17 11.07 7.15 0.98
C PHE A 17 11.18 8.49 1.74
N ASN A 18 12.27 9.22 1.55
CA ASN A 18 12.45 10.54 2.17
C ASN A 18 11.43 11.56 1.65
N CYS A 19 11.04 11.47 0.37
CA CYS A 19 10.01 12.34 -0.21
C CYS A 19 8.60 12.04 0.35
N LEU A 20 8.33 10.79 0.69
CA LEU A 20 7.04 10.36 1.24
C LEU A 20 6.93 10.60 2.74
N SER A 21 8.02 10.37 3.46
CA SER A 21 8.09 10.61 4.89
C SER A 21 8.11 12.12 5.14
N ASN A 22 6.94 12.71 5.43
CA ASN A 22 6.80 14.09 5.94
C ASN A 22 7.63 14.36 7.23
N ALA A 23 8.26 13.35 7.81
CA ALA A 23 9.25 13.53 8.84
C ALA A 23 10.62 13.88 8.20
N LYS A 24 11.05 15.13 8.35
CA LYS A 24 12.42 15.38 8.82
C LYS A 24 12.65 14.36 9.93
N ALA A 25 13.41 13.30 9.65
CA ALA A 25 13.51 12.10 10.46
C ALA A 25 13.42 12.45 11.95
N GLN A 26 12.28 12.16 12.59
CA GLN A 26 12.23 12.09 14.04
C GLN A 26 12.97 10.81 14.43
N SER A 27 14.30 10.89 14.31
CA SER A 27 15.23 10.04 15.01
C SER A 27 15.08 10.39 16.49
N ALA A 28 14.03 9.85 17.11
CA ALA A 28 14.01 9.72 18.55
C ALA A 28 15.02 8.61 18.87
N ASN A 29 16.13 9.02 19.50
CA ASN A 29 17.13 8.13 20.08
C ASN A 29 16.46 7.12 21.02
N PHE A 30 16.20 5.90 20.54
CA PHE A 30 16.05 4.73 21.40
C PHE A 30 17.41 4.02 21.43
N PRO A 31 18.21 4.22 22.50
CA PRO A 31 19.42 3.45 22.67
C PRO A 31 19.00 2.01 22.96
N PHE A 32 19.51 1.07 22.16
CA PHE A 32 19.24 -0.39 22.18
C PHE A 32 18.03 -0.87 21.38
N CYS A 33 18.04 -0.73 20.04
CA CYS A 33 17.24 -1.58 19.16
C CYS A 33 18.05 -2.06 17.95
N THR A 34 17.86 -3.32 17.64
CA THR A 34 18.33 -4.09 16.48
C THR A 34 17.89 -3.49 15.14
N ILE A 35 18.47 -3.98 14.04
CA ILE A 35 18.29 -3.62 12.62
C ILE A 35 16.80 -3.64 12.20
N GLU A 36 16.00 -2.66 12.60
CA GLU A 36 14.57 -2.54 12.24
C GLU A 36 14.41 -1.71 10.95
N PRO A 37 13.47 -2.09 10.06
CA PRO A 37 13.22 -1.34 8.83
C PRO A 37 12.69 0.07 9.12
N ASN A 38 13.03 1.05 8.28
CA ASN A 38 12.54 2.41 8.45
C ASN A 38 11.04 2.45 8.09
N VAL A 39 10.18 2.67 9.08
CA VAL A 39 8.74 2.85 8.89
C VAL A 39 8.41 4.34 8.92
N GLY A 40 7.81 4.84 7.84
CA GLY A 40 7.29 6.19 7.71
C GLY A 40 5.77 6.19 7.74
N VAL A 41 5.18 6.98 8.63
CA VAL A 41 3.73 7.23 8.65
C VAL A 41 3.45 8.45 7.78
N VAL A 42 2.67 8.26 6.71
CA VAL A 42 2.45 9.27 5.68
C VAL A 42 0.99 9.69 5.66
N ASN A 43 0.72 10.99 5.60
CA ASN A 43 -0.63 11.52 5.48
C ASN A 43 -1.16 11.27 4.07
N VAL A 44 -2.37 10.73 3.95
CA VAL A 44 -3.06 10.51 2.68
C VAL A 44 -3.65 11.84 2.20
N PRO A 45 -3.21 12.36 1.04
CA PRO A 45 -3.75 13.61 0.50
C PRO A 45 -5.18 13.36 -0.01
N ASP A 46 -6.17 13.98 0.63
CA ASP A 46 -7.58 13.81 0.30
C ASP A 46 -8.29 15.18 0.21
N PRO A 47 -8.71 15.64 -0.99
CA PRO A 47 -9.39 16.93 -1.16
C PRO A 47 -10.74 16.98 -0.44
N ARG A 48 -11.35 15.82 -0.12
CA ARG A 48 -12.61 15.75 0.62
C ARG A 48 -12.47 16.33 2.02
N LEU A 49 -11.29 16.14 2.63
CA LEU A 49 -10.99 16.64 3.96
C LEU A 49 -10.95 18.17 3.99
N SER A 50 -10.26 18.79 3.03
CA SER A 50 -10.24 20.25 2.87
C SER A 50 -11.64 20.81 2.65
N LYS A 51 -12.49 20.10 1.90
CA LYS A 51 -13.87 20.55 1.71
C LYS A 51 -14.69 20.50 3.00
N LEU A 52 -14.51 19.46 3.81
CA LEU A 52 -15.17 19.36 5.12
C LEU A 52 -14.66 20.44 6.09
N GLU A 53 -13.36 20.76 6.05
CA GLU A 53 -12.77 21.86 6.81
C GLU A 53 -13.42 23.21 6.46
N GLU A 54 -13.61 23.52 5.17
CA GLU A 54 -14.28 24.75 4.74
C GLU A 54 -15.71 24.88 5.28
N LEU A 55 -16.46 23.76 5.30
CA LEU A 55 -17.86 23.72 5.71
C LEU A 55 -18.03 23.78 7.24
N VAL A 56 -17.20 23.02 7.97
CA VAL A 56 -17.33 22.83 9.42
C VAL A 56 -16.54 23.88 10.20
N LYS A 57 -15.43 24.36 9.65
CA LYS A 57 -14.46 25.27 10.30
C LYS A 57 -13.99 24.75 11.66
N PRO A 58 -13.36 23.56 11.71
CA PRO A 58 -12.94 22.93 12.95
C PRO A 58 -11.72 23.63 13.58
N GLU A 59 -11.50 23.41 14.88
CA GLU A 59 -10.26 23.80 15.55
C GLU A 59 -9.04 23.00 15.06
N ARG A 60 -9.26 21.79 14.54
CA ARG A 60 -8.20 20.89 14.06
C ARG A 60 -8.67 20.03 12.88
N VAL A 61 -7.76 19.80 11.93
CA VAL A 61 -7.92 18.83 10.85
C VAL A 61 -6.87 17.71 10.98
N VAL A 62 -7.31 16.45 10.87
CA VAL A 62 -6.43 15.28 10.98
C VAL A 62 -6.63 14.38 9.75
N PRO A 63 -5.63 14.24 8.86
CA PRO A 63 -5.72 13.37 7.70
C PRO A 63 -5.62 11.89 8.07
N ALA A 64 -6.09 11.03 7.17
CA ALA A 64 -5.84 9.60 7.24
C ALA A 64 -4.35 9.35 7.03
N THR A 65 -3.84 8.25 7.58
CA THR A 65 -2.45 7.86 7.43
C THR A 65 -2.31 6.48 6.80
N VAL A 66 -1.19 6.28 6.13
CA VAL A 66 -0.73 4.98 5.60
C VAL A 66 0.72 4.75 6.03
N ASP A 67 1.04 3.50 6.38
CA ASP A 67 2.39 3.12 6.79
C ASP A 67 3.18 2.67 5.55
N ILE A 68 4.30 3.33 5.29
CA ILE A 68 5.25 2.99 4.23
C ILE A 68 6.53 2.49 4.88
N VAL A 69 7.10 1.40 4.37
CA VAL A 69 8.31 0.77 4.92
C VAL A 69 9.41 0.81 3.88
N ASP A 70 10.56 1.43 4.19
CA ASP A 70 11.76 1.29 3.35
C ASP A 70 12.41 -0.05 3.63
N ILE A 71 12.38 -0.95 2.66
CA ILE A 71 13.04 -2.23 2.75
C ILE A 71 14.42 -2.07 2.12
N ALA A 72 15.47 -2.46 2.86
CA ALA A 72 16.85 -2.35 2.42
C ALA A 72 17.03 -2.91 0.99
N GLY A 73 17.95 -2.35 0.19
CA GLY A 73 18.11 -2.78 -1.22
C GLY A 73 18.48 -4.26 -1.34
N LEU A 74 17.82 -4.98 -2.25
CA LEU A 74 18.10 -6.39 -2.50
C LEU A 74 19.40 -6.56 -3.27
N VAL A 75 20.32 -7.38 -2.77
CA VAL A 75 21.47 -7.87 -3.53
C VAL A 75 21.14 -9.26 -4.07
N LYS A 76 21.50 -9.54 -5.33
CA LYS A 76 21.35 -10.87 -5.96
C LYS A 76 21.89 -11.97 -5.03
N GLY A 77 21.15 -13.08 -4.92
CA GLY A 77 21.51 -14.22 -4.08
C GLY A 77 20.89 -14.24 -2.68
N ALA A 78 19.91 -13.37 -2.39
CA ALA A 78 19.26 -13.28 -1.09
C ALA A 78 18.56 -14.57 -0.65
N SER A 79 17.98 -15.31 -1.60
CA SER A 79 17.34 -16.62 -1.37
C SER A 79 18.31 -17.72 -0.93
N LYS A 80 19.61 -17.60 -1.19
CA LYS A 80 20.62 -18.62 -0.82
C LYS A 80 21.04 -18.56 0.65
N GLY A 81 20.53 -17.59 1.40
CA GLY A 81 20.68 -17.53 2.85
C GLY A 81 22.00 -16.96 3.37
N GLU A 82 22.85 -16.41 2.50
CA GLU A 82 24.07 -15.70 2.89
C GLU A 82 23.77 -14.21 3.14
N GLY A 83 24.00 -13.73 4.37
CA GLY A 83 24.03 -12.30 4.71
C GLY A 83 22.66 -11.58 4.79
N LEU A 84 22.65 -10.29 4.40
CA LEU A 84 21.54 -9.33 4.53
C LEU A 84 20.25 -9.73 3.76
N GLY A 85 20.33 -10.67 2.81
CA GLY A 85 19.19 -11.07 1.98
C GLY A 85 18.06 -11.79 2.72
N ASN A 86 18.37 -12.55 3.78
CA ASN A 86 17.32 -13.18 4.60
C ASN A 86 16.54 -12.15 5.43
N GLN A 87 17.21 -11.09 5.91
CA GLN A 87 16.57 -10.00 6.66
C GLN A 87 15.63 -9.20 5.74
N PHE A 88 16.04 -8.95 4.49
CA PHE A 88 15.18 -8.35 3.47
C PHE A 88 13.87 -9.11 3.28
N LEU A 89 13.95 -10.43 3.08
CA LEU A 89 12.78 -11.27 2.85
C LEU A 89 11.87 -11.34 4.09
N ALA A 90 12.44 -11.28 5.30
CA ALA A 90 11.67 -11.19 6.54
C ALA A 90 10.90 -9.85 6.61
N ASN A 91 11.55 -8.73 6.31
CA ASN A 91 10.92 -7.41 6.33
C ASN A 91 9.78 -7.29 5.30
N ILE A 92 9.94 -7.85 4.09
CA ILE A 92 8.84 -7.90 3.10
C ILE A 92 7.67 -8.74 3.63
N ARG A 93 7.95 -9.84 4.33
CA ARG A 93 6.90 -10.71 4.86
C ARG A 93 6.00 -9.96 5.85
N GLU A 94 6.52 -8.95 6.55
CA GLU A 94 5.77 -8.10 7.49
C GLU A 94 4.96 -6.96 6.84
N THR A 95 5.03 -6.78 5.52
CA THR A 95 4.18 -5.80 4.81
C THR A 95 2.91 -6.45 4.26
N ASP A 96 1.99 -5.67 3.72
CA ASP A 96 0.75 -6.17 3.10
C ASP A 96 0.74 -5.95 1.58
N ALA A 97 1.54 -5.01 1.09
CA ALA A 97 1.73 -4.73 -0.33
C ALA A 97 3.19 -4.36 -0.63
N ILE A 98 3.54 -4.36 -1.92
CA ILE A 98 4.89 -4.08 -2.41
C ILE A 98 4.84 -2.90 -3.40
N LEU A 99 5.69 -1.90 -3.17
CA LEU A 99 5.97 -0.78 -4.07
C LEU A 99 7.32 -1.05 -4.72
N HIS A 100 7.32 -1.58 -5.94
CA HIS A 100 8.54 -2.01 -6.64
C HIS A 100 9.10 -0.87 -7.49
N VAL A 101 10.16 -0.22 -7.00
CA VAL A 101 10.83 0.89 -7.67
C VAL A 101 11.78 0.36 -8.74
N LEU A 102 11.53 0.76 -9.99
CA LEU A 102 12.32 0.40 -11.16
C LEU A 102 13.01 1.64 -11.73
N ARG A 103 14.31 1.55 -12.02
CA ARG A 103 15.04 2.63 -12.68
C ARG A 103 14.69 2.67 -14.16
N CYS A 104 14.06 3.75 -14.58
CA CYS A 104 13.62 4.01 -15.95
C CYS A 104 14.26 5.30 -16.51
N PHE A 105 15.51 5.59 -16.13
CA PHE A 105 16.27 6.73 -16.65
C PHE A 105 17.77 6.42 -16.68
N ASP A 106 18.45 7.06 -17.64
CA ASP A 106 19.91 7.01 -17.76
C ASP A 106 20.55 8.18 -17.00
N ASN A 107 21.67 7.91 -16.34
CA ASN A 107 22.48 8.94 -15.69
C ASN A 107 23.89 8.38 -15.49
N ASP A 108 24.87 9.02 -16.14
CA ASP A 108 26.28 8.59 -16.14
C ASP A 108 26.93 8.64 -14.75
N ASN A 109 26.38 9.41 -13.83
CA ASN A 109 26.88 9.53 -12.45
C ASN A 109 26.34 8.43 -11.52
N ILE A 110 25.38 7.63 -11.98
CA ILE A 110 24.72 6.60 -11.16
C ILE A 110 25.01 5.22 -11.75
N VAL A 111 25.88 4.47 -11.08
CA VAL A 111 26.25 3.11 -11.49
C VAL A 111 25.12 2.13 -11.17
N HIS A 112 24.67 1.41 -12.20
CA HIS A 112 23.74 0.29 -12.04
C HIS A 112 24.49 -0.98 -11.63
N VAL A 113 23.86 -1.85 -10.83
CA VAL A 113 24.49 -3.10 -10.34
C VAL A 113 24.98 -4.01 -11.47
N ASP A 114 24.25 -4.02 -12.59
CA ASP A 114 24.60 -4.77 -13.80
C ASP A 114 25.23 -3.90 -14.91
N ASN A 115 25.76 -2.72 -14.58
CA ASN A 115 26.41 -1.76 -15.50
C ASN A 115 25.55 -1.30 -16.70
N SER A 116 24.25 -1.57 -16.66
CA SER A 116 23.27 -1.22 -17.71
C SER A 116 21.89 -1.09 -17.09
N VAL A 117 21.12 -0.09 -17.52
CA VAL A 117 19.75 0.12 -17.07
C VAL A 117 18.81 -0.78 -17.87
N ASN A 118 18.06 -1.65 -17.19
CA ASN A 118 17.03 -2.48 -17.81
C ASN A 118 15.96 -2.82 -16.76
N PRO A 119 14.86 -2.04 -16.67
CA PRO A 119 13.87 -2.21 -15.62
C PRO A 119 13.14 -3.56 -15.68
N VAL A 120 13.00 -4.17 -16.86
CA VAL A 120 12.35 -5.49 -17.01
C VAL A 120 13.24 -6.58 -16.41
N ARG A 121 14.54 -6.57 -16.70
CA ARG A 121 15.51 -7.49 -16.07
C ARG A 121 15.57 -7.28 -14.56
N ASP A 122 15.52 -6.02 -14.12
CA ASP A 122 15.62 -5.68 -12.70
C ASP A 122 14.38 -6.16 -11.93
N LYS A 123 13.19 -6.01 -12.53
CA LYS A 123 11.93 -6.63 -12.06
C LYS A 123 12.10 -8.15 -11.92
N GLU A 124 12.49 -8.83 -12.99
CA GLU A 124 12.65 -10.29 -13.03
C GLU A 124 13.63 -10.78 -11.95
N THR A 125 14.72 -10.03 -11.75
CA THR A 125 15.72 -10.36 -10.72
C THR A 125 15.09 -10.41 -9.33
N ILE A 126 14.28 -9.42 -8.97
CA ILE A 126 13.61 -9.39 -7.67
C ILE A 126 12.53 -10.47 -7.60
N ASP A 127 11.70 -10.61 -8.64
CA ASP A 127 10.62 -11.60 -8.66
C ASP A 127 11.15 -13.02 -8.46
N ILE A 128 12.25 -13.39 -9.12
CA ILE A 128 12.89 -14.70 -8.97
C ILE A 128 13.31 -14.94 -7.52
N GLU A 129 13.92 -13.96 -6.85
CA GLU A 129 14.35 -14.11 -5.45
C GLU A 129 13.15 -14.28 -4.50
N LEU A 130 12.04 -13.56 -4.74
CA LEU A 130 10.81 -13.70 -3.95
C LEU A 130 10.15 -15.07 -4.21
N GLN A 131 10.09 -15.50 -5.47
CA GLN A 131 9.53 -16.79 -5.88
C GLN A 131 10.31 -17.97 -5.32
N LEU A 132 11.64 -17.91 -5.34
CA LEU A 132 12.49 -18.94 -4.75
C LEU A 132 12.24 -19.06 -3.24
N LYS A 133 11.98 -17.94 -2.55
CA LYS A 133 11.68 -17.99 -1.11
C LYS A 133 10.32 -18.62 -0.81
N ASP A 134 9.32 -18.31 -1.61
CA ASP A 134 8.01 -18.94 -1.49
C ASP A 134 8.04 -20.42 -1.92
N LEU A 135 8.91 -20.78 -2.87
CA LEU A 135 9.15 -22.16 -3.28
C LEU A 135 9.70 -23.00 -2.11
N GLU A 136 10.69 -22.46 -1.39
CA GLU A 136 11.19 -23.10 -0.16
C GLU A 136 10.07 -23.27 0.89
N THR A 137 9.18 -22.27 0.99
CA THR A 137 8.07 -22.28 1.96
C THR A 137 7.03 -23.35 1.60
N VAL A 138 6.62 -23.42 0.34
CA VAL A 138 5.62 -24.40 -0.14
C VAL A 138 6.17 -25.82 -0.07
N GLU A 139 7.44 -26.04 -0.37
CA GLU A 139 8.08 -27.37 -0.27
C GLU A 139 8.08 -27.91 1.15
N LYS A 140 8.51 -27.09 2.13
CA LYS A 140 8.48 -27.48 3.55
C LYS A 140 7.07 -27.79 4.04
N LYS A 141 6.07 -27.07 3.53
CA LYS A 141 4.66 -27.29 3.87
C LYS A 141 4.15 -28.59 3.23
N LEU A 142 4.46 -28.84 1.95
CA LEU A 142 4.12 -30.06 1.22
C LEU A 142 4.67 -31.31 1.91
N GLU A 143 5.90 -31.29 2.41
CA GLU A 143 6.48 -32.44 3.14
C GLU A 143 5.66 -32.85 4.37
N LYS A 144 5.10 -31.87 5.09
CA LYS A 144 4.25 -32.12 6.27
C LYS A 144 2.88 -32.66 5.86
N VAL A 145 2.26 -32.04 4.86
CA VAL A 145 0.89 -32.38 4.40
C VAL A 145 0.85 -33.74 3.71
N LYS A 146 1.88 -34.12 2.94
CA LYS A 146 1.99 -35.42 2.26
C LYS A 146 1.82 -36.63 3.17
N LYS A 147 2.26 -36.54 4.42
CA LYS A 147 2.10 -37.64 5.39
C LYS A 147 0.64 -37.84 5.77
N ALA A 148 -0.11 -36.76 5.98
CA ALA A 148 -1.53 -36.78 6.36
C ALA A 148 -2.46 -37.04 5.16
N SER A 149 -2.09 -36.59 3.96
CA SER A 149 -2.86 -36.85 2.73
C SER A 149 -2.90 -38.35 2.38
N ARG A 150 -1.77 -39.06 2.59
CA ARG A 150 -1.67 -40.51 2.34
C ARG A 150 -2.51 -41.38 3.29
N THR A 151 -2.96 -40.84 4.43
CA THR A 151 -3.84 -41.57 5.36
C THR A 151 -5.32 -41.42 5.02
N GLY A 152 -5.66 -40.77 3.90
CA GLY A 152 -7.04 -40.62 3.42
C GLY A 152 -7.79 -39.41 4.00
N ASN A 153 -7.09 -38.48 4.66
CA ASN A 153 -7.70 -37.23 5.13
C ASN A 153 -8.02 -36.33 3.93
N LYS A 154 -9.32 -36.06 3.69
CA LYS A 154 -9.82 -35.27 2.57
C LYS A 154 -9.35 -33.80 2.60
N GLU A 155 -9.23 -33.19 3.77
CA GLU A 155 -8.73 -31.81 3.90
C GLU A 155 -7.24 -31.75 3.54
N ALA A 156 -6.45 -32.71 4.03
CA ALA A 156 -5.02 -32.78 3.69
C ALA A 156 -4.79 -33.07 2.20
N GLN A 157 -5.69 -33.81 1.54
CA GLN A 157 -5.64 -34.04 0.10
C GLN A 157 -5.94 -32.78 -0.71
N LYS A 158 -6.93 -31.97 -0.28
CA LYS A 158 -7.21 -30.65 -0.89
C LYS A 158 -6.04 -29.69 -0.70
N GLU A 159 -5.54 -29.58 0.52
CA GLU A 159 -4.37 -28.74 0.84
C GLU A 159 -3.16 -29.16 -0.02
N GLU A 160 -2.88 -30.46 -0.16
CA GLU A 160 -1.80 -30.94 -1.02
C GLU A 160 -2.00 -30.52 -2.48
N ALA A 161 -3.21 -30.64 -3.03
CA ALA A 161 -3.49 -30.25 -4.41
C ALA A 161 -3.21 -28.76 -4.67
N VAL A 162 -3.66 -27.89 -3.78
CA VAL A 162 -3.42 -26.44 -3.87
C VAL A 162 -1.93 -26.11 -3.75
N LEU A 163 -1.23 -26.74 -2.82
CA LEU A 163 0.21 -26.53 -2.65
C LEU A 163 1.03 -27.06 -3.84
N VAL A 164 0.59 -28.14 -4.49
CA VAL A 164 1.22 -28.64 -5.73
C VAL A 164 1.02 -27.64 -6.87
N GLN A 165 -0.17 -27.07 -7.01
CA GLN A 165 -0.43 -26.01 -8.00
C GLN A 165 0.48 -24.79 -7.77
N ILE A 166 0.60 -24.33 -6.52
CA ILE A 166 1.51 -23.22 -6.15
C ILE A 166 2.95 -23.55 -6.53
N LYS A 167 3.43 -24.74 -6.13
CA LYS A 167 4.79 -25.18 -6.44
C LYS A 167 5.06 -25.17 -7.95
N GLN A 168 4.15 -25.73 -8.75
CA GLN A 168 4.30 -25.77 -10.21
C GLN A 168 4.30 -24.37 -10.83
N GLY A 169 3.48 -23.45 -10.32
CA GLY A 169 3.48 -22.05 -10.75
C GLY A 169 4.82 -21.37 -10.49
N LEU A 170 5.33 -21.50 -9.27
CA LEU A 170 6.63 -20.93 -8.87
C LEU A 170 7.80 -21.52 -9.67
N GLU A 171 7.82 -22.82 -9.92
CA GLU A 171 8.83 -23.48 -10.77
C GLU A 171 8.81 -22.99 -12.23
N GLN A 172 7.68 -22.45 -12.69
CA GLN A 172 7.52 -21.83 -14.01
C GLN A 172 7.80 -20.31 -14.00
N GLY A 173 8.24 -19.75 -12.87
CA GLY A 173 8.48 -18.31 -12.72
C GLY A 173 7.21 -17.48 -12.57
N LYS A 174 6.07 -18.08 -12.21
CA LYS A 174 4.81 -17.37 -11.97
C LYS A 174 4.62 -17.10 -10.48
N SER A 175 4.44 -15.83 -10.14
CA SER A 175 4.10 -15.39 -8.79
C SER A 175 2.71 -15.90 -8.36
N ILE A 176 2.53 -16.18 -7.06
CA ILE A 176 1.28 -16.78 -6.54
C ILE A 176 0.05 -15.92 -6.84
N ARG A 177 0.19 -14.59 -6.81
CA ARG A 177 -0.87 -13.63 -7.18
C ARG A 177 -1.49 -13.85 -8.57
N ALA A 178 -0.74 -14.48 -9.50
CA ALA A 178 -1.14 -14.72 -10.88
C ALA A 178 -1.76 -16.11 -11.07
N LEU A 179 -1.85 -16.90 -10.01
CA LEU A 179 -2.51 -18.20 -9.99
C LEU A 179 -3.97 -18.02 -9.57
N GLU A 180 -4.86 -18.79 -10.18
CA GLU A 180 -6.28 -18.78 -9.85
C GLU A 180 -6.61 -19.86 -8.82
N PHE A 181 -7.37 -19.48 -7.80
CA PHE A 181 -7.86 -20.36 -6.73
C PHE A 181 -9.35 -20.11 -6.51
N SER A 182 -10.06 -21.10 -5.98
CA SER A 182 -11.41 -20.85 -5.45
C SER A 182 -11.31 -19.98 -4.18
N GLU A 183 -12.38 -19.25 -3.84
CA GLU A 183 -12.39 -18.39 -2.64
C GLU A 183 -12.09 -19.18 -1.36
N ASP A 184 -12.69 -20.38 -1.24
CA ASP A 184 -12.48 -21.29 -0.11
C ASP A 184 -11.03 -21.79 -0.06
N ASP A 185 -10.48 -22.27 -1.19
CA ASP A 185 -9.11 -22.78 -1.23
C ASP A 185 -8.07 -21.69 -0.93
N TYR A 186 -8.31 -20.46 -1.42
CA TYR A 186 -7.46 -19.32 -1.13
C TYR A 186 -7.49 -18.97 0.37
N ALA A 187 -8.70 -18.90 0.96
CA ALA A 187 -8.88 -18.54 2.36
C ALA A 187 -8.27 -19.58 3.32
N ASP A 188 -8.43 -20.86 3.01
CA ASP A 188 -8.06 -21.96 3.91
C ASP A 188 -6.58 -22.38 3.76
N TYR A 189 -6.03 -22.33 2.54
CA TYR A 189 -4.72 -22.94 2.25
C TYR A 189 -3.65 -21.94 1.80
N VAL A 190 -4.02 -20.84 1.14
CA VAL A 190 -3.05 -19.88 0.58
C VAL A 190 -2.79 -18.74 1.55
N LYS A 191 -3.85 -18.02 1.94
CA LYS A 191 -3.79 -16.85 2.82
C LYS A 191 -3.07 -17.10 4.15
N PRO A 192 -3.26 -18.24 4.85
CA PRO A 192 -2.58 -18.50 6.14
C PRO A 192 -1.06 -18.65 6.02
N LEU A 193 -0.54 -18.98 4.84
CA LEU A 193 0.90 -19.16 4.62
C LEU A 193 1.65 -17.84 4.39
N GLN A 194 0.92 -16.73 4.17
CA GLN A 194 1.48 -15.38 4.07
C GLN A 194 2.65 -15.32 3.07
N PHE A 195 2.44 -15.89 1.88
CA PHE A 195 3.43 -15.89 0.81
C PHE A 195 3.77 -14.47 0.37
N ILE A 196 5.02 -14.26 -0.03
CA ILE A 196 5.49 -12.93 -0.45
C ILE A 196 4.94 -12.57 -1.83
N THR A 197 4.96 -13.52 -2.75
CA THR A 197 4.52 -13.39 -4.14
C THR A 197 3.01 -13.37 -4.32
N ASP A 198 2.24 -13.51 -3.23
CA ASP A 198 0.78 -13.30 -3.20
C ASP A 198 0.38 -11.83 -2.94
N LYS A 199 1.22 -11.06 -2.21
CA LYS A 199 0.94 -9.68 -1.79
C LYS A 199 0.78 -8.74 -2.99
N PRO A 200 -0.25 -7.90 -3.15
CA PRO A 200 -0.37 -7.01 -4.31
C PRO A 200 0.87 -6.12 -4.54
N VAL A 201 1.22 -5.89 -5.81
CA VAL A 201 2.40 -5.11 -6.25
C VAL A 201 1.94 -3.94 -7.10
N MET A 202 2.59 -2.80 -6.91
CA MET A 202 2.58 -1.67 -7.84
C MET A 202 4.02 -1.39 -8.28
N TYR A 203 4.21 -1.18 -9.58
CA TYR A 203 5.50 -0.83 -10.17
C TYR A 203 5.65 0.69 -10.24
N VAL A 204 6.69 1.23 -9.60
CA VAL A 204 7.02 2.65 -9.59
C VAL A 204 8.19 2.86 -10.54
N CYS A 205 7.90 3.30 -11.76
CA CYS A 205 8.90 3.63 -12.76
C CYS A 205 9.51 4.99 -12.42
N ASN A 206 10.69 4.99 -11.83
CA ASN A 206 11.45 6.19 -11.56
C ASN A 206 12.06 6.71 -12.87
N VAL A 207 11.67 7.89 -13.32
CA VAL A 207 12.09 8.49 -14.60
C VAL A 207 12.81 9.82 -14.40
N ASP A 208 13.38 10.37 -15.48
CA ASP A 208 13.86 11.75 -15.52
C ASP A 208 12.70 12.78 -15.57
N GLU A 209 13.01 14.04 -15.28
CA GLU A 209 12.06 15.15 -15.21
C GLU A 209 11.21 15.31 -16.49
N ASN A 210 11.85 15.26 -17.67
CA ASN A 210 11.15 15.42 -18.96
C ASN A 210 10.16 14.29 -19.22
N SER A 211 10.38 13.13 -18.60
CA SER A 211 9.56 11.94 -18.75
C SER A 211 8.49 11.81 -17.66
N ALA A 212 8.40 12.76 -16.71
CA ALA A 212 7.50 12.69 -15.56
C ALA A 212 6.01 12.58 -15.95
N VAL A 213 5.60 13.24 -17.05
CA VAL A 213 4.20 13.29 -17.50
C VAL A 213 3.86 12.13 -18.44
N SER A 214 4.64 11.96 -19.52
CA SER A 214 4.34 11.00 -20.59
C SER A 214 4.97 9.62 -20.40
N GLY A 215 5.93 9.50 -19.48
CA GLY A 215 6.85 8.36 -19.45
C GLY A 215 7.83 8.38 -20.63
N ASN A 216 8.59 7.29 -20.76
CA ASN A 216 9.59 7.08 -21.79
C ASN A 216 9.62 5.62 -22.27
N ALA A 217 10.57 5.26 -23.12
CA ALA A 217 10.67 3.91 -23.69
C ALA A 217 10.82 2.80 -22.63
N TYR A 218 11.45 3.09 -21.49
CA TYR A 218 11.58 2.15 -20.38
C TYR A 218 10.23 1.88 -19.71
N VAL A 219 9.42 2.93 -19.51
CA VAL A 219 8.07 2.80 -18.96
C VAL A 219 7.20 1.91 -19.86
N GLU A 220 7.26 2.09 -21.18
CA GLU A 220 6.50 1.27 -22.12
C GLU A 220 6.92 -0.20 -22.09
N GLN A 221 8.22 -0.48 -21.96
CA GLN A 221 8.72 -1.84 -21.76
C GLN A 221 8.16 -2.47 -20.47
N VAL A 222 8.12 -1.72 -19.37
CA VAL A 222 7.55 -2.19 -18.11
C VAL A 222 6.05 -2.45 -18.24
N ARG A 223 5.29 -1.51 -18.83
CA ARG A 223 3.84 -1.66 -19.07
C ARG A 223 3.52 -2.93 -19.86
N GLU A 224 4.27 -3.18 -20.93
CA GLU A 224 4.10 -4.40 -21.73
C GLU A 224 4.46 -5.67 -20.94
N ALA A 225 5.52 -5.62 -20.13
CA ALA A 225 5.97 -6.76 -19.33
C ALA A 225 4.98 -7.15 -18.22
N VAL A 226 4.19 -6.21 -17.69
CA VAL A 226 3.28 -6.44 -16.55
C VAL A 226 1.80 -6.44 -16.92
N LYS A 227 1.48 -6.35 -18.22
CA LYS A 227 0.09 -6.26 -18.71
C LYS A 227 -0.82 -7.38 -18.22
N ASP A 228 -0.24 -8.56 -18.01
CA ASP A 228 -0.95 -9.78 -17.59
C ASP A 228 -0.92 -9.99 -16.06
N GLU A 229 -0.28 -9.11 -15.29
CA GLU A 229 -0.09 -9.27 -13.83
C GLU A 229 -1.14 -8.56 -12.97
N ASN A 230 -2.10 -7.85 -13.58
CA ASN A 230 -3.07 -6.98 -12.89
C ASN A 230 -2.38 -6.04 -11.88
N ALA A 231 -1.21 -5.52 -12.26
CA ALA A 231 -0.39 -4.64 -11.45
C ALA A 231 -0.47 -3.20 -11.98
N GLU A 232 -0.58 -2.24 -11.06
CA GLU A 232 -0.58 -0.83 -11.43
C GLU A 232 0.86 -0.38 -11.75
N VAL A 233 1.01 0.45 -12.79
CA VAL A 233 2.29 1.07 -13.16
C VAL A 233 2.17 2.57 -12.96
N LEU A 234 2.94 3.10 -12.03
CA LEU A 234 3.03 4.53 -11.74
C LEU A 234 4.34 5.08 -12.30
N VAL A 235 4.26 6.19 -13.04
CA VAL A 235 5.43 6.95 -13.51
C VAL A 235 5.70 8.06 -12.50
N LEU A 236 6.94 8.20 -12.06
CA LEU A 236 7.34 9.20 -11.08
C LEU A 236 8.76 9.68 -11.34
N ALA A 237 8.99 10.99 -11.40
CA ALA A 237 10.34 11.55 -11.42
C ALA A 237 10.79 11.80 -9.98
N VAL A 238 11.44 10.82 -9.36
CA VAL A 238 11.79 10.88 -7.92
C VAL A 238 12.77 12.01 -7.60
N GLY A 239 13.64 12.36 -8.56
CA GLY A 239 14.52 13.53 -8.41
C GLY A 239 13.72 14.82 -8.30
N THR A 240 12.78 15.03 -9.23
CA THR A 240 11.87 16.18 -9.24
C THR A 240 11.00 16.24 -7.99
N GLU A 241 10.54 15.10 -7.46
CA GLU A 241 9.81 15.07 -6.18
C GLU A 241 10.66 15.53 -4.99
N ALA A 242 11.95 15.24 -5.00
CA ALA A 242 12.87 15.72 -3.97
C ALA A 242 13.01 17.24 -4.04
N ASP A 243 13.21 17.79 -5.24
CA ASP A 243 13.31 19.23 -5.47
C ASP A 243 12.01 19.95 -5.02
N ILE A 244 10.84 19.39 -5.38
CA ILE A 244 9.52 19.91 -4.96
C ILE A 244 9.38 19.97 -3.43
N ASN A 245 9.95 19.01 -2.71
CA ASN A 245 9.87 18.95 -1.26
C ASN A 245 10.83 19.92 -0.55
N GLU A 246 11.84 20.44 -1.25
CA GLU A 246 12.72 21.49 -0.74
C GLU A 246 12.12 22.90 -0.89
N LEU A 247 11.05 23.04 -1.69
CA LEU A 247 10.31 24.30 -1.85
C LEU A 247 9.39 24.51 -0.64
N ASP A 248 9.69 25.54 0.16
CA ASP A 248 8.89 25.92 1.33
C ASP A 248 7.62 26.72 0.96
N ASP A 249 7.64 27.44 -0.17
CA ASP A 249 6.54 28.31 -0.60
C ASP A 249 5.52 27.59 -1.50
N TYR A 250 4.24 27.75 -1.17
CA TYR A 250 3.15 27.10 -1.91
C TYR A 250 3.01 27.64 -3.32
N GLU A 251 3.16 28.95 -3.54
CA GLU A 251 3.04 29.55 -4.86
C GLU A 251 4.21 29.11 -5.75
N GLU A 252 5.44 29.11 -5.22
CA GLU A 252 6.62 28.60 -5.94
C GLU A 252 6.44 27.12 -6.32
N ARG A 253 5.94 26.29 -5.40
CA ARG A 253 5.65 24.88 -5.66
C ARG A 253 4.60 24.70 -6.76
N GLN A 254 3.52 25.49 -6.75
CA GLN A 254 2.49 25.42 -7.77
C GLN A 254 3.01 25.88 -9.13
N MET A 255 3.83 26.93 -9.18
CA MET A 255 4.48 27.39 -10.41
C MET A 255 5.40 26.32 -10.98
N PHE A 256 6.24 25.71 -10.16
CA PHE A 256 7.14 24.64 -10.58
C PHE A 256 6.38 23.45 -11.16
N LEU A 257 5.31 23.01 -10.49
CA LEU A 257 4.44 21.93 -10.96
C LEU A 257 3.82 22.27 -12.33
N GLN A 258 3.33 23.49 -12.52
CA GLN A 258 2.75 23.93 -13.80
C GLN A 258 3.81 23.98 -14.92
N ASP A 259 5.03 24.43 -14.63
CA ASP A 259 6.12 24.52 -15.60
C ASP A 259 6.53 23.15 -16.14
N ILE A 260 6.50 22.12 -15.29
CA ILE A 260 6.77 20.71 -15.69
C ILE A 260 5.50 19.98 -16.18
N GLY A 261 4.35 20.65 -16.23
CA GLY A 261 3.08 20.10 -16.73
C GLY A 261 2.38 19.12 -15.78
N LEU A 262 2.61 19.24 -14.47
CA LEU A 262 1.93 18.47 -13.44
C LEU A 262 0.90 19.32 -12.68
N ASP A 263 -0.30 18.76 -12.46
CA ASP A 263 -1.34 19.42 -11.64
C ASP A 263 -1.15 19.21 -10.13
N GLU A 264 -0.40 18.17 -9.76
CA GLU A 264 -0.10 17.82 -8.37
C GLU A 264 1.21 17.03 -8.28
N PRO A 265 1.84 16.98 -7.08
CA PRO A 265 3.01 16.15 -6.84
C PRO A 265 2.72 14.66 -7.12
N GLY A 266 3.63 13.97 -7.79
CA GLY A 266 3.51 12.54 -8.05
C GLY A 266 3.58 11.70 -6.77
N SER A 267 4.24 12.18 -5.71
CA SER A 267 4.19 11.60 -4.36
C SER A 267 2.76 11.49 -3.83
N ALA A 268 1.90 12.48 -4.07
CA ALA A 268 0.49 12.44 -3.66
C ALA A 268 -0.29 11.34 -4.41
N LYS A 269 -0.02 11.18 -5.71
CA LYS A 269 -0.57 10.08 -6.52
C LYS A 269 -0.11 8.72 -6.00
N LEU A 270 1.18 8.58 -5.68
CA LEU A 270 1.75 7.34 -5.13
C LEU A 270 1.10 6.95 -3.80
N ILE A 271 0.90 7.90 -2.89
CA ILE A 271 0.28 7.64 -1.58
C ILE A 271 -1.15 7.13 -1.74
N ARG A 272 -1.96 7.78 -2.60
CA ARG A 272 -3.33 7.33 -2.86
C ARG A 272 -3.38 5.96 -3.56
N ALA A 273 -2.47 5.72 -4.49
CA ALA A 273 -2.35 4.42 -5.16
C ALA A 273 -1.94 3.32 -4.16
N ALA A 274 -0.99 3.59 -3.27
CA ALA A 274 -0.61 2.66 -2.20
C ALA A 274 -1.77 2.38 -1.23
N TYR A 275 -2.54 3.39 -0.85
CA TYR A 275 -3.73 3.25 0.00
C TYR A 275 -4.78 2.32 -0.64
N LYS A 276 -5.03 2.49 -1.94
CA LYS A 276 -5.90 1.62 -2.73
C LYS A 276 -5.33 0.20 -2.88
N LEU A 277 -4.03 0.07 -3.09
CA LEU A 277 -3.33 -1.22 -3.21
C LEU A 277 -3.47 -2.05 -1.93
N LEU A 278 -3.43 -1.38 -0.77
CA LEU A 278 -3.68 -1.97 0.55
C LEU A 278 -5.16 -2.27 0.83
N LYS A 279 -6.06 -1.99 -0.13
CA LYS A 279 -7.53 -2.13 0.02
C LYS A 279 -8.06 -1.35 1.23
N GLN A 280 -7.52 -0.16 1.45
CA GLN A 280 -7.96 0.77 2.48
C GLN A 280 -8.89 1.83 1.89
N GLN A 281 -9.79 2.34 2.73
CA GLN A 281 -10.72 3.42 2.41
C GLN A 281 -10.85 4.34 3.63
N THR A 282 -11.44 5.52 3.42
CA THR A 282 -11.54 6.55 4.44
C THR A 282 -13.00 6.80 4.81
N TYR A 283 -13.27 6.95 6.11
CA TYR A 283 -14.49 7.61 6.58
C TYR A 283 -14.11 8.84 7.43
N PHE A 284 -15.05 9.75 7.64
CA PHE A 284 -14.80 11.00 8.35
C PHE A 284 -15.61 11.10 9.63
N THR A 285 -15.04 11.76 10.63
CA THR A 285 -15.79 12.38 11.73
C THR A 285 -15.67 13.89 11.56
N ALA A 286 -16.78 14.62 11.61
CA ALA A 286 -16.81 16.04 11.31
C ALA A 286 -17.55 16.83 12.39
N GLY A 287 -16.81 17.65 13.15
CA GLY A 287 -17.39 18.54 14.17
C GLY A 287 -16.50 19.75 14.45
N VAL A 288 -17.01 20.70 15.24
CA VAL A 288 -16.34 22.00 15.49
C VAL A 288 -14.97 21.82 16.16
N LYS A 289 -14.78 20.76 16.97
CA LYS A 289 -13.47 20.48 17.57
C LYS A 289 -12.49 19.88 16.58
N GLU A 290 -12.95 18.96 15.74
CA GLU A 290 -12.08 18.21 14.85
C GLU A 290 -12.85 17.72 13.62
N VAL A 291 -12.23 17.88 12.46
CA VAL A 291 -12.55 17.07 11.28
C VAL A 291 -11.41 16.09 11.08
N ARG A 292 -11.73 14.80 11.08
CA ARG A 292 -10.72 13.74 11.00
C ARG A 292 -11.11 12.68 9.98
N ALA A 293 -10.12 12.27 9.21
CA ALA A 293 -10.17 11.12 8.32
C ALA A 293 -9.63 9.88 9.04
N TRP A 294 -10.37 8.77 8.94
CA TRP A 294 -10.07 7.51 9.58
C TRP A 294 -9.84 6.42 8.54
N THR A 295 -8.72 5.72 8.66
CA THR A 295 -8.38 4.59 7.79
C THR A 295 -9.06 3.31 8.26
N ILE A 296 -9.79 2.67 7.36
CA ILE A 296 -10.40 1.34 7.54
C ILE A 296 -10.14 0.47 6.32
N ASN A 297 -10.35 -0.83 6.45
CA ASN A 297 -10.29 -1.73 5.30
C ASN A 297 -11.61 -1.67 4.52
N ILE A 298 -11.55 -1.85 3.20
CA ILE A 298 -12.75 -2.01 2.38
C ILE A 298 -13.54 -3.21 2.90
N GLY A 299 -14.84 -3.02 3.14
CA GLY A 299 -15.72 -4.04 3.70
C GLY A 299 -15.84 -4.04 5.22
N SER A 300 -15.15 -3.12 5.93
CA SER A 300 -15.34 -2.98 7.38
C SER A 300 -16.78 -2.62 7.75
N THR A 301 -17.30 -3.27 8.78
CA THR A 301 -18.62 -2.97 9.34
C THR A 301 -18.58 -1.69 10.20
N ALA A 302 -19.74 -1.07 10.46
CA ALA A 302 -19.82 0.10 11.33
C ALA A 302 -19.20 -0.11 12.74
N PRO A 303 -19.40 -1.26 13.42
CA PRO A 303 -18.70 -1.55 14.68
C PRO A 303 -17.18 -1.59 14.54
N GLN A 304 -16.66 -2.24 13.49
CA GLN A 304 -15.22 -2.31 13.24
C GLN A 304 -14.63 -0.92 12.97
N ALA A 305 -15.32 -0.11 12.18
CA ALA A 305 -14.93 1.28 11.92
C ALA A 305 -14.92 2.13 13.21
N ALA A 306 -15.91 1.94 14.08
CA ALA A 306 -15.95 2.58 15.39
C ALA A 306 -14.79 2.13 16.31
N GLY A 307 -14.41 0.85 16.23
CA GLY A 307 -13.27 0.27 16.95
C GLY A 307 -11.93 0.93 16.63
N VAL A 308 -11.76 1.50 15.43
CA VAL A 308 -10.56 2.27 15.04
C VAL A 308 -10.43 3.57 15.85
N ILE A 309 -11.55 4.17 16.28
CA ILE A 309 -11.53 5.33 17.18
C ILE A 309 -11.10 4.88 18.58
N HIS A 310 -11.78 3.86 19.10
CA HIS A 310 -11.46 3.25 20.39
C HIS A 310 -12.09 1.86 20.50
N THR A 311 -11.39 0.90 21.11
CA THR A 311 -11.87 -0.49 21.20
C THR A 311 -13.18 -0.64 21.99
N ASP A 312 -13.49 0.29 22.90
CA ASP A 312 -14.76 0.29 23.62
C ASP A 312 -15.96 0.66 22.75
N PHE A 313 -15.77 1.45 21.68
CA PHE A 313 -16.85 1.79 20.75
C PHE A 313 -17.34 0.56 20.00
N GLU A 314 -16.44 -0.35 19.65
CA GLU A 314 -16.80 -1.60 18.98
C GLU A 314 -17.58 -2.54 19.91
N LYS A 315 -17.11 -2.69 21.16
CA LYS A 315 -17.77 -3.53 22.19
C LYS A 315 -19.15 -2.98 22.59
N GLY A 316 -19.22 -1.66 22.79
CA GLY A 316 -20.40 -0.94 23.21
C GLY A 316 -21.31 -0.49 22.07
N PHE A 317 -21.01 -0.86 20.82
CA PHE A 317 -21.70 -0.33 19.64
C PHE A 317 -23.22 -0.55 19.69
N ILE A 318 -23.97 0.55 19.56
CA ILE A 318 -25.43 0.53 19.45
C ILE A 318 -25.83 0.73 17.98
N ARG A 319 -25.43 1.87 17.39
CA ARG A 319 -25.76 2.28 16.02
C ARG A 319 -24.82 3.41 15.57
N ALA A 320 -24.79 3.68 14.27
CA ALA A 320 -24.08 4.82 13.69
C ALA A 320 -25.06 5.75 12.98
N GLU A 321 -24.93 7.05 13.17
CA GLU A 321 -25.50 8.05 12.28
C GLU A 321 -24.54 8.24 11.11
N VAL A 322 -25.04 8.08 9.88
CA VAL A 322 -24.21 8.04 8.67
C VAL A 322 -24.74 9.04 7.65
N ILE A 323 -23.84 9.85 7.12
CA ILE A 323 -24.11 10.81 6.05
C ILE A 323 -23.11 10.54 4.93
N GLY A 324 -23.59 10.30 3.71
CA GLY A 324 -22.68 10.19 2.57
C GLY A 324 -21.97 11.53 2.30
N TYR A 325 -20.68 11.50 1.95
CA TYR A 325 -19.88 12.70 1.66
C TYR A 325 -20.59 13.70 0.74
N GLU A 326 -21.12 13.21 -0.38
CA GLU A 326 -21.80 14.03 -1.40
C GLU A 326 -23.04 14.74 -0.84
N ASP A 327 -23.81 14.05 0.01
CA ASP A 327 -24.95 14.66 0.68
C ASP A 327 -24.48 15.71 1.69
N TYR A 328 -23.42 15.45 2.47
CA TYR A 328 -22.85 16.43 3.39
C TYR A 328 -22.44 17.71 2.66
N VAL A 329 -21.70 17.60 1.55
CA VAL A 329 -21.26 18.75 0.76
C VAL A 329 -22.44 19.49 0.12
N LYS A 330 -23.41 18.75 -0.42
CA LYS A 330 -24.59 19.33 -1.08
C LYS A 330 -25.45 20.17 -0.14
N TYR A 331 -25.70 19.69 1.07
CA TYR A 331 -26.55 20.38 2.05
C TYR A 331 -25.75 21.34 2.95
N GLY A 332 -24.43 21.15 3.07
CA GLY A 332 -23.48 22.07 3.69
C GLY A 332 -23.44 22.07 5.22
N SER A 333 -24.36 21.38 5.89
CA SER A 333 -24.30 21.14 7.33
C SER A 333 -25.12 19.92 7.75
N GLU A 334 -24.72 19.29 8.85
CA GLU A 334 -25.42 18.12 9.43
C GLU A 334 -26.93 18.39 9.67
N ALA A 335 -27.26 19.58 10.19
CA ALA A 335 -28.65 19.97 10.42
C ALA A 335 -29.49 19.96 9.13
N LYS A 336 -28.94 20.51 8.03
CA LYS A 336 -29.63 20.54 6.73
C LYS A 336 -29.73 19.16 6.09
N VAL A 337 -28.72 18.31 6.26
CA VAL A 337 -28.77 16.90 5.83
C VAL A 337 -29.90 16.16 6.55
N LYS A 338 -30.02 16.39 7.86
CA LYS A 338 -31.07 15.79 8.69
C LYS A 338 -32.47 16.27 8.30
N GLU A 339 -32.64 17.58 8.06
CA GLU A 339 -33.89 18.16 7.53
C GLU A 339 -34.27 17.57 6.16
N ALA A 340 -33.28 17.29 5.31
CA ALA A 340 -33.47 16.66 4.01
C ALA A 340 -33.71 15.13 4.07
N GLY A 341 -33.70 14.52 5.27
CA GLY A 341 -33.89 13.08 5.45
C GLY A 341 -32.76 12.22 4.89
N LYS A 342 -31.55 12.79 4.80
CA LYS A 342 -30.35 12.13 4.21
C LYS A 342 -29.38 11.58 5.25
N MET A 343 -29.71 11.72 6.53
CA MET A 343 -28.95 11.10 7.63
C MET A 343 -29.52 9.71 7.92
N GLY A 344 -28.74 8.67 7.60
CA GLY A 344 -29.05 7.29 7.90
C GLY A 344 -28.76 6.94 9.36
N VAL A 345 -29.51 5.98 9.90
CA VAL A 345 -29.24 5.37 11.20
C VAL A 345 -28.98 3.89 10.98
N GLU A 346 -27.72 3.50 11.09
CA GLU A 346 -27.21 2.24 10.62
C GLU A 346 -26.82 1.31 11.77
N GLY A 347 -27.10 0.01 11.57
CA GLY A 347 -26.85 -1.03 12.56
C GLY A 347 -25.50 -1.73 12.40
N LYS A 348 -25.31 -2.83 13.13
CA LYS A 348 -24.05 -3.59 13.17
C LYS A 348 -23.61 -4.19 11.83
N ASN A 349 -24.55 -4.43 10.93
CA ASN A 349 -24.29 -5.06 9.62
C ASN A 349 -24.02 -4.04 8.52
N TYR A 350 -24.06 -2.74 8.81
CA TYR A 350 -23.76 -1.72 7.82
C TYR A 350 -22.29 -1.82 7.42
N ILE A 351 -22.05 -1.92 6.12
CA ILE A 351 -20.71 -1.86 5.54
C ILE A 351 -20.41 -0.40 5.26
N VAL A 352 -19.38 0.13 5.92
CA VAL A 352 -18.99 1.53 5.76
C VAL A 352 -18.56 1.79 4.33
N LYS A 353 -19.02 2.91 3.77
CA LYS A 353 -18.65 3.33 2.41
C LYS A 353 -17.55 4.37 2.48
N ASP A 354 -16.73 4.40 1.44
CA ASP A 354 -15.69 5.42 1.32
C ASP A 354 -16.32 6.83 1.29
N GLY A 355 -15.81 7.70 2.14
CA GLY A 355 -16.29 9.06 2.34
C GLY A 355 -17.46 9.23 3.32
N ASP A 356 -17.99 8.16 3.92
CA ASP A 356 -19.05 8.31 4.92
C ASP A 356 -18.62 9.26 6.05
N VAL A 357 -19.46 10.23 6.39
CA VAL A 357 -19.33 11.09 7.57
C VAL A 357 -20.16 10.47 8.68
N MET A 358 -19.50 9.97 9.73
CA MET A 358 -20.12 9.09 10.72
C MET A 358 -20.05 9.66 12.13
N HIS A 359 -21.09 9.37 12.90
CA HIS A 359 -21.16 9.60 14.35
C HIS A 359 -21.65 8.33 15.05
N PHE A 360 -20.86 7.80 15.97
CA PHE A 360 -21.13 6.51 16.61
C PHE A 360 -21.81 6.67 17.96
N LEU A 361 -22.92 5.97 18.16
CA LEU A 361 -23.60 5.86 19.44
C LEU A 361 -23.24 4.52 20.09
N PHE A 362 -22.71 4.57 21.30
CA PHE A 362 -22.25 3.40 22.05
C PHE A 362 -22.65 3.53 23.52
N ASN A 363 -22.71 2.39 24.21
CA ASN A 363 -22.87 2.35 25.66
C ASN A 363 -21.50 2.18 26.32
N VAL A 364 -21.27 2.90 27.43
CA VAL A 364 -20.04 2.84 28.22
C VAL A 364 -20.09 1.69 29.21
#